data_AF-A0A381MYV8-F1
#
_entry.id   AF-A0A381MYV8-F1
#
_cell.length_a   1.000
_cell.length_b   1.000
_cell.length_c   1.000
_cell.angle_alpha   90.00
_cell.angle_beta   90.00
_cell.angle_gamma   90.00
#
_symmetry.space_group_name_H-M   'P 1'
#
loop_
_entity.id
_entity.type
_entity.pdbx_description
1 polymer ?
#
loop_
_entity_poly.entity_id
_entity_poly.type
_entity_poly.pdbx_seq_one_letter_code
_entity_poly.pdbx_strand_id
1 'polypeptide(L)'
;VVAKIGSKINPVTASHEFIGLARFSKTGAEQLIETYKDVVKNYQGQFQESEDISQLNFTDLIQEMIDRGFIVHYMEIHKGWLEIHNAEHIALAEKSFSE
;
A
#
# COMPACT_ATOMS: atom_id res chain seq x y z
N VAL A 1 -7.49 -2.89 -12.64
CA VAL A 1 -7.90 -2.79 -11.22
C VAL A 1 -6.94 -3.64 -10.41
N VAL A 2 -6.69 -3.27 -9.15
CA VAL A 2 -5.84 -4.06 -8.26
C VAL A 2 -6.64 -5.26 -7.77
N ALA A 3 -6.12 -6.46 -7.98
CA ALA A 3 -6.76 -7.71 -7.52
C ALA A 3 -6.21 -8.16 -6.15
N LYS A 4 -4.91 -7.94 -5.91
CA LYS A 4 -4.24 -8.28 -4.67
C LYS A 4 -3.11 -7.28 -4.39
N ILE A 5 -2.89 -6.94 -3.13
CA ILE A 5 -1.79 -6.10 -2.63
C ILE A 5 -1.28 -6.67 -1.31
N GLY A 6 0.04 -6.64 -1.08
CA GLY A 6 0.65 -7.20 0.13
C GLY A 6 2.11 -7.56 -0.07
N SER A 7 2.83 -7.71 1.04
CA SER A 7 4.25 -8.06 1.11
C SER A 7 4.54 -9.54 0.89
N LYS A 8 3.56 -10.43 1.15
CA LYS A 8 3.69 -11.89 1.00
C LYS A 8 3.32 -12.36 -0.42
N ILE A 9 3.07 -11.44 -1.36
CA ILE A 9 2.84 -11.78 -2.78
C ILE A 9 4.15 -12.29 -3.39
N ASN A 10 4.09 -13.42 -4.10
CA ASN A 10 5.27 -13.98 -4.78
C ASN A 10 5.83 -12.96 -5.81
N PRO A 11 7.07 -12.47 -5.64
CA PRO A 11 7.67 -11.46 -6.51
C PRO A 11 7.78 -11.90 -7.98
N VAL A 12 7.92 -13.20 -8.24
CA VAL A 12 8.00 -13.75 -9.61
C VAL A 12 6.67 -13.58 -10.36
N THR A 13 5.56 -13.58 -9.63
CA THR A 13 4.21 -13.46 -10.20
C THR A 13 3.58 -12.09 -9.99
N ALA A 14 4.24 -11.23 -9.20
CA ALA A 14 3.79 -9.86 -9.00
C ALA A 14 3.92 -9.08 -10.31
N SER A 15 2.90 -8.30 -10.65
CA SER A 15 2.92 -7.48 -11.87
C SER A 15 3.50 -6.08 -11.64
N HIS A 16 3.43 -5.57 -10.41
CA HIS A 16 3.79 -4.20 -10.04
C HIS A 16 4.28 -4.15 -8.59
N GLU A 17 4.98 -3.06 -8.26
CA GLU A 17 5.40 -2.71 -6.90
C GLU A 17 4.59 -1.52 -6.38
N PHE A 18 4.13 -1.60 -5.13
CA PHE A 18 3.44 -0.48 -4.47
C PHE A 18 4.44 0.41 -3.74
N ILE A 19 4.59 1.65 -4.23
CA ILE A 19 5.59 2.62 -3.74
C ILE A 19 5.15 3.44 -2.51
N GLY A 20 4.04 3.08 -1.85
CA GLY A 20 3.55 3.81 -0.67
C GLY A 20 2.71 5.05 -0.95
N LEU A 21 2.31 5.31 -2.20
CA LEU A 21 1.44 6.44 -2.56
C LEU A 21 0.03 6.00 -2.98
N ALA A 22 -0.98 6.59 -2.35
CA ALA A 22 -2.38 6.38 -2.71
C ALA A 22 -3.11 7.71 -2.86
N ARG A 23 -4.05 7.78 -3.81
CA ARG A 23 -4.93 8.93 -4.03
C ARG A 23 -6.37 8.54 -3.75
N PHE A 24 -7.03 9.31 -2.90
CA PHE A 24 -8.42 9.07 -2.53
C PHE A 24 -9.32 10.21 -3.01
N SER A 25 -10.54 9.87 -3.43
CA SER A 25 -11.64 10.84 -3.43
C SER A 25 -12.07 11.11 -1.98
N LYS A 26 -12.89 12.13 -1.75
CA LYS A 26 -13.49 12.37 -0.43
C LYS A 26 -14.17 11.10 0.12
N THR A 27 -15.05 10.50 -0.69
CA THR A 27 -15.76 9.27 -0.32
C THR A 27 -14.81 8.09 -0.12
N GLY A 28 -13.78 7.95 -0.95
CA GLY A 28 -12.79 6.87 -0.79
C GLY A 28 -12.00 6.98 0.51
N ALA A 29 -11.68 8.21 0.95
CA ALA A 29 -11.02 8.45 2.23
C ALA A 29 -11.96 8.14 3.42
N GLU A 30 -13.23 8.52 3.32
CA GLU A 30 -14.25 8.18 4.33
C GLU A 30 -14.40 6.65 4.45
N GLN A 31 -14.49 5.94 3.33
CA GLN A 31 -14.58 4.48 3.27
C GLN A 31 -13.34 3.78 3.87
N LEU A 32 -12.14 4.31 3.62
CA LEU A 32 -10.91 3.80 4.23
C LEU A 32 -10.97 3.89 5.76
N ILE A 33 -11.39 5.05 6.29
CA ILE A 33 -11.49 5.30 7.73
C ILE A 33 -12.59 4.42 8.36
N GLU A 34 -13.73 4.27 7.71
CA GLU A 34 -14.82 3.41 8.17
C GLU A 34 -14.40 1.94 8.18
N THR A 35 -13.73 1.48 7.13
CA THR A 35 -13.17 0.12 7.07
C THR A 35 -12.17 -0.10 8.20
N TYR A 36 -11.25 0.84 8.44
CA TYR A 36 -10.31 0.75 9.55
C TYR A 36 -11.01 0.63 10.90
N LYS A 37 -11.98 1.52 11.17
CA LYS A 37 -12.75 1.53 12.43
C LYS A 37 -13.52 0.22 12.65
N ASP A 38 -14.11 -0.31 11.58
CA ASP A 38 -14.81 -1.59 11.61
C ASP A 38 -13.86 -2.75 11.89
N VAL A 39 -12.72 -2.79 11.20
CA VAL A 39 -11.66 -3.79 11.34
C VAL A 39 -11.13 -3.84 12.78
N VAL A 40 -10.68 -2.71 13.34
CA VAL A 40 -10.11 -2.68 14.69
C VAL A 40 -11.14 -2.93 15.80
N LYS A 41 -12.42 -2.73 15.52
CA LYS A 41 -13.51 -2.97 16.48
C LYS A 41 -13.94 -4.43 16.50
N ASN A 42 -14.00 -5.06 15.33
CA ASN A 42 -14.69 -6.34 15.16
C ASN A 42 -13.74 -7.53 14.99
N TYR A 43 -12.45 -7.30 14.73
CA TYR A 43 -11.46 -8.35 14.52
C TYR A 43 -10.39 -8.32 15.63
N GLN A 44 -9.81 -9.49 15.93
CA GLN A 44 -8.75 -9.67 16.92
C GLN A 44 -7.74 -10.70 16.41
N GLY A 45 -6.47 -10.55 16.80
CA GLY A 45 -5.38 -11.43 16.36
C GLY A 45 -4.98 -11.17 14.91
N GLN A 46 -4.51 -12.23 14.23
CA GLN A 46 -4.03 -12.16 12.86
C GLN A 46 -5.09 -11.60 11.91
N PHE A 47 -4.67 -10.65 11.08
CA PHE A 47 -5.54 -9.99 10.11
C PHE A 47 -4.76 -9.72 8.83
N GLN A 48 -5.30 -10.19 7.70
CA GLN A 48 -4.64 -10.13 6.39
C GLN A 48 -3.20 -10.70 6.49
N GLU A 49 -2.16 -9.91 6.22
CA GLU A 49 -0.77 -10.38 6.34
C GLU A 49 -0.15 -10.14 7.71
N SER A 50 -0.73 -9.25 8.52
CA SER A 50 -0.23 -8.90 9.85
C SER A 50 -0.61 -9.92 10.91
N GLU A 51 0.35 -10.24 11.78
CA GLU A 51 0.19 -11.25 12.85
C GLU A 51 -0.77 -10.81 13.97
N ASP A 52 -1.00 -9.51 14.11
CA ASP A 52 -1.97 -8.95 15.04
C ASP A 52 -2.57 -7.64 14.50
N ILE A 53 -3.83 -7.37 14.85
CA ILE A 53 -4.56 -6.16 14.47
C ILE A 53 -3.87 -4.86 14.91
N SER A 54 -3.08 -4.89 16.00
CA SER A 54 -2.29 -3.73 16.46
C SER A 54 -1.11 -3.40 15.53
N GLN A 55 -0.73 -4.33 14.65
CA GLN A 55 0.33 -4.18 13.65
C GLN A 55 -0.24 -4.03 12.24
N LEU A 56 -1.52 -3.66 12.10
CA LEU A 56 -2.18 -3.46 10.82
C LEU A 56 -1.34 -2.50 9.96
N ASN A 57 -0.97 -2.96 8.76
CA ASN A 57 -0.28 -2.11 7.78
C ASN A 57 -1.28 -1.52 6.78
N PHE A 58 -0.83 -0.53 6.02
CA PHE A 58 -1.69 0.13 5.02
C PHE A 58 -2.18 -0.86 3.95
N THR A 59 -1.34 -1.79 3.50
CA THR A 59 -1.70 -2.77 2.47
C THR A 59 -2.72 -3.79 2.95
N ASP A 60 -2.74 -4.16 4.24
CA ASP A 60 -3.78 -4.99 4.83
C ASP A 60 -5.14 -4.31 4.71
N LEU A 61 -5.20 -3.01 5.03
CA LEU A 61 -6.44 -2.27 4.95
C LEU A 61 -6.93 -2.10 3.51
N ILE A 62 -6.02 -1.86 2.56
CA ILE A 62 -6.37 -1.82 1.13
C ILE A 62 -6.82 -3.20 0.63
N GLN A 63 -6.16 -4.27 1.05
CA GLN A 63 -6.57 -5.64 0.70
C GLN A 63 -7.96 -5.94 1.26
N GLU A 64 -8.24 -5.58 2.50
CA GLU A 64 -9.57 -5.72 3.10
C GLU A 64 -10.64 -4.93 2.32
N MET A 65 -10.33 -3.71 1.88
CA MET A 65 -11.26 -2.95 1.03
C MET A 65 -11.52 -3.67 -0.31
N ILE A 66 -10.49 -4.24 -0.94
CA ILE A 66 -10.66 -5.02 -2.18
C ILE A 66 -11.55 -6.25 -1.92
N ASP A 67 -11.32 -6.96 -0.81
CA ASP A 67 -12.09 -8.15 -0.42
C ASP A 67 -13.57 -7.81 -0.14
N ARG A 68 -13.85 -6.61 0.39
CA ARG A 68 -15.20 -6.05 0.57
C ARG A 68 -15.86 -5.55 -0.72
N GLY A 69 -15.15 -5.60 -1.85
CA GLY A 69 -15.66 -5.22 -3.17
C GLY A 69 -15.46 -3.75 -3.54
N PHE A 70 -14.67 -2.98 -2.78
CA PHE A 70 -14.28 -1.64 -3.21
C PHE A 70 -13.32 -1.73 -4.39
N ILE A 71 -13.52 -0.86 -5.39
CA ILE A 71 -12.67 -0.83 -6.58
C ILE A 71 -11.44 0.04 -6.31
N VAL A 72 -10.27 -0.59 -6.34
CA VAL A 72 -8.96 0.09 -6.28
C VAL A 72 -8.31 0.04 -7.67
N HIS A 73 -7.89 1.22 -8.16
CA HIS A 73 -7.14 1.36 -9.40
C HIS A 73 -5.67 1.64 -9.08
N TYR A 74 -4.77 1.12 -9.91
CA TYR A 74 -3.36 1.51 -9.88
C TYR A 74 -3.07 2.50 -11.01
N MET A 75 -1.98 3.25 -10.86
CA MET A 75 -1.45 4.14 -11.89
C MET A 75 0.06 3.91 -11.98
N GLU A 76 0.55 3.62 -13.17
CA GLU A 76 1.98 3.47 -13.43
C GLU A 76 2.67 4.84 -13.43
N ILE A 77 3.93 4.84 -13.00
CA ILE A 77 4.83 5.98 -13.11
C ILE A 77 5.98 5.63 -14.05
N HIS A 78 6.36 6.58 -14.91
CA HIS A 78 7.28 6.29 -16.02
C HIS A 78 8.70 6.81 -15.82
N LYS A 79 8.99 7.51 -14.72
CA LYS A 79 10.31 8.10 -14.42
C LYS A 79 11.02 7.45 -13.22
N GLY A 80 10.58 6.26 -12.82
CA GLY A 80 11.05 5.62 -11.61
C GLY A 80 10.58 6.33 -10.33
N TRP A 81 11.08 5.84 -9.21
CA TRP A 81 10.79 6.33 -7.86
C TRP A 81 12.08 6.31 -7.04
N LEU A 82 12.34 7.37 -6.28
CA LEU A 82 13.48 7.47 -5.36
C LEU A 82 12.95 7.84 -3.98
N GLU A 83 13.22 6.99 -3.00
CA GLU A 83 12.81 7.22 -1.62
C GLU A 83 14.01 7.68 -0.78
N ILE A 84 13.93 8.91 -0.27
CA ILE A 84 15.03 9.54 0.48
C ILE A 84 14.77 9.37 1.98
N HIS A 85 15.54 8.48 2.62
CA HIS A 85 15.45 8.23 4.07
C HIS A 85 16.64 8.79 4.85
N ASN A 86 17.78 8.95 4.19
CA ASN A 86 19.03 9.36 4.81
C ASN A 86 19.95 10.06 3.79
N ALA A 87 21.12 10.52 4.25
CA ALA A 87 22.09 11.24 3.41
C ALA A 87 22.68 10.39 2.27
N GLU A 88 22.78 9.07 2.44
CA GLU A 88 23.26 8.16 1.39
C GLU A 88 22.27 8.12 0.21
N HIS A 89 20.97 8.14 0.51
CA HIS A 89 19.92 8.16 -0.51
C HIS A 89 19.94 9.46 -1.32
N ILE A 90 20.31 10.59 -0.69
CA ILE A 90 20.50 11.87 -1.39
C ILE A 90 21.63 11.75 -2.41
N ALA A 91 22.79 11.22 -2.01
CA ALA A 91 23.93 11.05 -2.91
C ALA A 91 23.59 10.12 -4.10
N LEU A 92 22.80 9.06 -3.86
CA LEU A 92 22.32 8.18 -4.92
C LEU A 92 21.37 8.91 -5.89
N ALA A 93 20.46 9.73 -5.36
CA ALA A 93 19.55 10.52 -6.17
C ALA A 93 20.30 11.54 -7.03
N GLU A 94 21.24 12.29 -6.46
CA GLU A 94 22.08 13.25 -7.20
C GLU A 94 22.86 12.59 -8.35
N LYS A 95 23.39 11.39 -8.11
CA LYS A 95 24.04 10.59 -9.16
C LYS A 95 23.06 10.23 -10.27
N SER A 96 21.84 9.81 -9.93
CA SER A 96 20.82 9.42 -10.93
C SER A 96 20.35 10.56 -11.83
N PHE A 97 20.49 11.83 -11.40
CA PHE A 97 20.17 13.01 -12.21
C PHE A 97 21.34 13.50 -13.08
N SER A 98 22.54 13.01 -12.83
CA SER A 98 23.76 13.39 -13.55
C SER A 98 24.12 12.42 -14.68
N GLU A 99 23.39 11.30 -14.78
CA GLU A 99 23.42 10.31 -15.88
C GLU A 99 22.33 10.60 -16.91
#